data_AF-A0A5K8B1E0-F1
#
_entry.id   AF-A0A5K8B1E0-F1
#
_cell.length_a   1.000
_cell.length_b   1.000
_cell.length_c   1.000
_cell.angle_alpha   90.00
_cell.angle_beta   90.00
_cell.angle_gamma   90.00
#
_symmetry.space_group_name_H-M   'P 1'
#
loop_
_entity.id
_entity.type
_entity.pdbx_description
1 polymer ?
#
loop_
_entity_poly.entity_id
_entity_poly.type
_entity_poly.pdbx_seq_one_letter_code
_entity_poly.pdbx_strand_id
1 'polypeptide(L)'
;MPRKKTKTSKNLGLQEVLLNNRVDEDIQKLLFPMDLIQRLLLIPKYKIRDNFITPNGLWANIINIIFTCIVTMIFLHYTMYTKRIIDVTDVKYVQTCLWLDFITYSMCVIINCLTCIFQSKNFVHLLLKIQESHRRLYSEKFQSFVKLNWVFCVILVIYQIKEAIIIHVLYLNGNMIVTAMTQYLLSSIDFNILIAIRWMQFINLKFEVWLKEFRIYTNIKESSYGRLKSELMWKRMYHMYSCITKCYNLFKKSFQYVV
;
A
#
# COMPACT_ATOMS: atom_id res chain seq x y z
N MET A 1 0.67 -53.35 21.25
CA MET A 1 -0.16 -52.58 20.29
C MET A 1 0.32 -51.12 20.24
N PRO A 2 0.78 -50.61 19.09
CA PRO A 2 1.29 -49.24 18.97
C PRO A 2 0.14 -48.22 18.81
N ARG A 3 0.10 -47.20 19.68
CA ARG A 3 -0.87 -46.09 19.63
C ARG A 3 -0.58 -45.19 18.41
N LYS A 4 -1.51 -45.17 17.44
CA LYS A 4 -1.57 -44.18 16.35
C LYS A 4 -1.70 -42.78 16.94
N LYS A 5 -0.65 -41.95 16.83
CA LYS A 5 -0.71 -40.52 17.17
C LYS A 5 -1.53 -39.80 16.09
N THR A 6 -2.67 -39.26 16.49
CA THR A 6 -3.61 -38.49 15.68
C THR A 6 -3.01 -37.14 15.26
N LYS A 7 -2.87 -36.94 13.94
CA LYS A 7 -2.33 -35.73 13.27
C LYS A 7 -3.34 -34.57 13.20
N THR A 8 -4.39 -34.56 14.03
CA THR A 8 -5.59 -33.74 13.79
C THR A 8 -5.56 -32.32 14.38
N SER A 9 -4.64 -31.99 15.31
CA SER A 9 -4.71 -30.67 15.98
C SER A 9 -4.09 -29.50 15.22
N LYS A 10 -3.22 -29.74 14.22
CA LYS A 10 -2.60 -28.65 13.44
C LYS A 10 -3.54 -27.96 12.45
N ASN A 11 -4.62 -28.61 12.03
CA ASN A 11 -5.54 -28.05 11.03
C ASN A 11 -6.61 -27.14 11.63
N LEU A 12 -7.00 -27.35 12.90
CA LEU A 12 -8.01 -26.52 13.57
C LEU A 12 -7.54 -25.06 13.76
N GLY A 13 -6.27 -24.85 14.14
CA GLY A 13 -5.72 -23.51 14.31
C GLY A 13 -5.57 -22.73 13.00
N LEU A 14 -5.39 -23.41 11.85
CA LEU A 14 -5.32 -22.75 10.54
C LEU A 14 -6.69 -22.26 10.07
N GLN A 15 -7.76 -22.97 10.46
CA GLN A 15 -9.13 -22.70 10.03
C GLN A 15 -9.75 -21.50 10.75
N GLU A 16 -9.47 -21.30 12.04
CA GLU A 16 -9.93 -20.13 12.80
C GLU A 16 -9.26 -18.82 12.36
N VAL A 17 -7.98 -18.86 11.95
CA VAL A 17 -7.26 -17.68 11.44
C VAL A 17 -7.83 -17.21 10.10
N LEU A 18 -8.42 -18.10 9.31
CA LEU A 18 -9.02 -17.76 8.02
C LEU A 18 -10.39 -17.05 8.16
N LEU A 19 -11.18 -17.37 9.19
CA LEU A 19 -12.52 -16.78 9.38
C LEU A 19 -12.49 -15.27 9.68
N ASN A 20 -11.44 -14.77 10.33
CA ASN A 20 -11.31 -13.35 10.67
C ASN A 20 -10.73 -12.48 9.55
N ASN A 21 -10.38 -13.05 8.40
CA ASN A 21 -9.75 -12.33 7.29
C ASN A 21 -10.72 -11.98 6.15
N ARG A 22 -12.03 -12.14 6.37
CA ARG A 22 -13.04 -11.76 5.38
C ARG A 22 -13.10 -10.24 5.24
N VAL A 23 -13.02 -9.75 4.02
CA VAL A 23 -13.06 -8.33 3.64
C VAL A 23 -14.46 -7.95 3.18
N ASP A 24 -15.00 -6.89 3.75
CA ASP A 24 -16.31 -6.35 3.35
C ASP A 24 -16.26 -5.77 1.94
N GLU A 25 -17.38 -5.84 1.21
CA GLU A 25 -17.48 -5.34 -0.17
C GLU A 25 -17.11 -3.85 -0.27
N ASP A 26 -17.54 -3.04 0.69
CA ASP A 26 -17.19 -1.62 0.77
C ASP A 26 -15.67 -1.41 0.87
N ILE A 27 -14.99 -2.20 1.71
CA ILE A 27 -13.54 -2.16 1.83
C ILE A 27 -12.87 -2.65 0.55
N GLN A 28 -13.41 -3.67 -0.12
CA GLN A 28 -12.88 -4.10 -1.41
C GLN A 28 -12.98 -2.98 -2.46
N LYS A 29 -14.10 -2.24 -2.52
CA LYS A 29 -14.24 -1.07 -3.41
C LYS A 29 -13.21 0.03 -3.12
N LEU A 30 -12.90 0.26 -1.84
CA LEU A 30 -11.85 1.19 -1.42
C LEU A 30 -10.47 0.73 -1.91
N LEU A 31 -10.18 -0.57 -1.82
CA LEU A 31 -8.89 -1.17 -2.13
C LEU A 31 -8.64 -1.37 -3.61
N PHE A 32 -9.69 -1.63 -4.37
CA PHE A 32 -9.61 -2.04 -5.76
C PHE A 32 -8.71 -1.16 -6.64
N PRO A 33 -8.84 0.18 -6.68
CA PRO A 33 -7.98 0.99 -7.55
C PRO A 33 -6.49 0.83 -7.20
N MET A 34 -6.16 0.73 -5.91
CA MET A 34 -4.78 0.59 -5.45
C MET A 34 -4.23 -0.83 -5.70
N ASP A 35 -5.04 -1.87 -5.44
CA ASP A 35 -4.68 -3.27 -5.70
C ASP A 35 -4.48 -3.50 -7.21
N LEU A 36 -5.34 -2.94 -8.05
CA LEU A 36 -5.22 -3.00 -9.51
C LEU A 36 -3.87 -2.44 -9.97
N ILE A 37 -3.52 -1.24 -9.52
CA ILE A 37 -2.24 -0.61 -9.90
C ILE A 37 -1.05 -1.41 -9.37
N GLN A 38 -1.08 -1.86 -8.12
CA GLN A 38 0.01 -2.67 -7.55
C GLN A 38 0.22 -3.97 -8.32
N ARG A 39 -0.86 -4.61 -8.79
CA ARG A 39 -0.79 -5.82 -9.60
C ARG A 39 -0.26 -5.54 -11.00
N LEU A 40 -0.67 -4.43 -11.61
CA LEU A 40 -0.08 -3.99 -12.88
C LEU A 40 1.43 -3.85 -12.70
N LEU A 41 1.86 -3.06 -11.70
CA LEU A 41 3.26 -2.80 -11.34
C LEU A 41 4.04 -4.02 -10.80
N LEU A 42 3.42 -5.21 -10.72
CA LEU A 42 4.03 -6.44 -10.19
C LEU A 42 4.61 -6.28 -8.77
N ILE A 43 4.01 -5.41 -7.95
CA ILE A 43 4.38 -5.16 -6.55
C ILE A 43 3.17 -5.32 -5.61
N PRO A 44 2.45 -6.45 -5.65
CA PRO A 44 1.31 -6.66 -4.75
C PRO A 44 1.80 -6.68 -3.30
N LYS A 45 1.19 -5.87 -2.43
CA LYS A 45 1.53 -5.84 -0.99
C LYS A 45 0.79 -6.90 -0.17
N TYR A 46 -0.32 -7.40 -0.70
CA TYR A 46 -1.17 -8.44 -0.14
C TYR A 46 -1.96 -9.09 -1.28
N LYS A 47 -2.69 -10.16 -0.98
CA LYS A 47 -3.58 -10.84 -1.93
C LYS A 47 -5.00 -10.84 -1.42
N ILE A 48 -5.94 -10.39 -2.24
CA ILE A 48 -7.38 -10.60 -2.01
C ILE A 48 -7.85 -11.69 -2.97
N ARG A 49 -8.44 -12.76 -2.41
CA ARG A 49 -9.03 -13.87 -3.16
C ARG A 49 -10.28 -14.33 -2.42
N ASP A 50 -11.39 -14.48 -3.14
CA ASP A 50 -12.67 -14.99 -2.60
C ASP A 50 -13.17 -14.20 -1.36
N ASN A 51 -13.00 -12.88 -1.38
CA ASN A 51 -13.27 -11.97 -0.25
C ASN A 51 -12.36 -12.16 0.97
N PHE A 52 -11.29 -12.95 0.91
CA PHE A 52 -10.32 -13.09 1.99
C PHE A 52 -9.03 -12.36 1.64
N ILE A 53 -8.50 -11.63 2.62
CA ILE A 53 -7.19 -11.01 2.51
C ILE A 53 -6.11 -11.89 3.16
N THR A 54 -5.03 -12.15 2.41
CA THR A 54 -3.91 -12.97 2.86
C THR A 54 -2.58 -12.30 2.55
N PRO A 55 -1.53 -12.53 3.35
CA PRO A 55 -0.18 -12.07 3.00
C PRO A 55 0.33 -12.77 1.74
N ASN A 56 1.37 -12.19 1.13
CA ASN A 56 2.00 -12.77 -0.05
C ASN A 56 2.58 -14.16 0.26
N GLY A 57 2.40 -15.10 -0.67
CA GLY A 57 2.99 -16.43 -0.60
C GLY A 57 4.46 -16.43 -1.05
N LEU A 58 5.16 -17.54 -0.77
CA LEU A 58 6.55 -17.76 -1.17
C LEU A 58 6.78 -17.49 -2.67
N TRP A 59 5.90 -18.03 -3.52
CA TRP A 59 6.01 -17.86 -4.97
C TRP A 59 5.90 -16.40 -5.42
N ALA A 60 4.99 -15.63 -4.82
CA ALA A 60 4.87 -14.19 -5.11
C ALA A 60 6.14 -13.44 -4.68
N ASN A 61 6.73 -13.81 -3.55
CA ASN A 61 7.98 -13.21 -3.08
C ASN A 61 9.16 -13.55 -4.02
N ILE A 62 9.26 -14.79 -4.51
CA ILE A 62 10.29 -15.20 -5.48
C ILE A 62 10.13 -14.40 -6.78
N ILE A 63 8.89 -14.27 -7.30
CA ILE A 63 8.61 -13.46 -8.49
C ILE A 63 9.03 -12.01 -8.28
N ASN A 64 8.71 -11.41 -7.13
CA ASN A 64 9.12 -10.03 -6.82
C ASN A 64 10.65 -9.87 -6.77
N ILE A 65 11.38 -10.84 -6.22
CA ILE A 65 12.85 -10.82 -6.19
C ILE A 65 13.42 -10.90 -7.61
N ILE A 66 12.94 -11.85 -8.41
CA ILE A 66 13.38 -12.02 -9.81
C ILE A 66 13.10 -10.73 -10.60
N PHE A 67 11.89 -10.18 -10.47
CA PHE A 67 11.51 -8.93 -11.11
C PHE A 67 12.44 -7.78 -10.69
N THR A 68 12.71 -7.64 -9.39
CA THR A 68 13.64 -6.64 -8.85
C THR A 68 15.03 -6.79 -9.44
N CYS A 69 15.57 -8.01 -9.52
CA CYS A 69 16.88 -8.26 -10.13
C CYS A 69 16.92 -7.89 -11.61
N ILE A 70 15.91 -8.30 -12.39
CA ILE A 70 15.81 -7.97 -13.82
C ILE A 70 15.78 -6.46 -14.02
N VAL A 71 14.94 -5.78 -13.24
CA VAL A 71 14.80 -4.32 -13.27
C VAL A 71 16.12 -3.60 -12.97
N THR A 72 16.80 -3.97 -11.88
CA THR A 72 18.08 -3.36 -11.51
C THR A 72 19.14 -3.58 -12.59
N MET A 73 19.14 -4.75 -13.23
CA MET A 73 20.05 -5.03 -14.35
C MET A 73 19.73 -4.19 -15.60
N ILE A 74 18.45 -3.98 -15.92
CA ILE A 74 18.03 -3.08 -17.01
C ILE A 74 18.50 -1.64 -16.73
N PHE A 75 18.32 -1.16 -15.50
CA PHE A 75 18.79 0.16 -15.08
C PHE A 75 20.31 0.30 -15.18
N LEU A 76 21.06 -0.71 -14.75
CA LEU A 76 22.52 -0.71 -14.88
C LEU A 76 22.94 -0.66 -16.35
N HIS A 77 22.30 -1.49 -17.20
CA HIS A 77 22.57 -1.49 -18.63
C HIS A 77 22.28 -0.13 -19.27
N TYR A 78 21.12 0.48 -18.96
CA TYR A 78 20.75 1.81 -19.43
C TYR A 78 21.78 2.86 -19.02
N THR A 79 22.17 2.86 -17.74
CA THR A 79 23.15 3.81 -17.20
C THR A 79 24.50 3.68 -17.91
N MET A 80 24.96 2.46 -18.14
CA MET A 80 26.21 2.19 -18.85
C MET A 80 26.13 2.59 -20.33
N TYR A 81 25.01 2.35 -21.00
CA TYR A 81 24.78 2.74 -22.39
C TYR A 81 24.77 4.26 -22.53
N THR A 82 24.00 4.96 -21.71
CA THR A 82 23.89 6.42 -21.71
C THR A 82 25.23 7.08 -21.34
N LYS A 83 25.98 6.51 -20.39
CA LYS A 83 27.34 6.96 -20.08
C LYS A 83 28.26 6.92 -21.31
N ARG A 84 28.23 5.83 -22.10
CA ARG A 84 29.07 5.70 -23.31
C ARG A 84 28.75 6.78 -24.35
N ILE A 85 27.49 7.16 -24.51
CA ILE A 85 27.09 8.22 -25.44
C ILE A 85 27.61 9.58 -24.96
N ILE A 86 27.50 9.85 -23.65
CA ILE A 86 27.88 11.16 -23.06
C ILE A 86 29.40 11.31 -22.92
N ASP A 87 30.15 10.22 -22.78
CA ASP A 87 31.63 10.26 -22.71
C ASP A 87 32.25 10.94 -23.95
N VAL A 88 31.57 10.85 -25.10
CA VAL A 88 31.94 11.57 -26.34
C VAL A 88 31.88 13.10 -26.19
N THR A 89 31.10 13.60 -25.22
CA THR A 89 30.83 15.04 -25.00
C THR A 89 31.57 15.64 -23.80
N ASP A 90 32.40 14.86 -23.09
CA ASP A 90 33.29 15.26 -21.97
C ASP A 90 32.62 16.00 -20.78
N VAL A 91 31.35 15.68 -20.49
CA VAL A 91 30.60 16.32 -19.38
C VAL A 91 30.61 15.46 -18.11
N LYS A 92 31.68 15.54 -17.30
CA LYS A 92 31.85 14.78 -16.04
C LYS A 92 30.67 14.90 -15.08
N TYR A 93 30.07 16.08 -14.98
CA TYR A 93 28.93 16.35 -14.09
C TYR A 93 27.73 15.43 -14.39
N VAL A 94 27.38 15.29 -15.67
CA VAL A 94 26.24 14.47 -16.11
C VAL A 94 26.49 12.99 -15.81
N GLN A 95 27.74 12.51 -15.94
CA GLN A 95 28.09 11.13 -15.59
C GLN A 95 27.88 10.85 -14.10
N THR A 96 28.26 11.78 -13.22
CA THR A 96 28.02 11.65 -11.78
C THR A 96 26.53 11.61 -11.46
N CYS A 97 25.73 12.48 -12.08
CA CYS A 97 24.28 12.47 -11.93
C CYS A 97 23.66 11.11 -12.33
N LEU A 98 24.08 10.53 -13.46
CA LEU A 98 23.59 9.22 -13.90
C LEU A 98 23.88 8.09 -12.90
N TRP A 99 25.06 8.09 -12.27
CA TRP A 99 25.37 7.10 -11.23
C TRP A 99 24.55 7.31 -9.96
N LEU A 100 24.34 8.55 -9.55
CA LEU A 100 23.49 8.87 -8.41
C LEU A 100 22.04 8.45 -8.66
N ASP A 101 21.53 8.70 -9.87
CA ASP A 101 20.20 8.26 -10.29
C ASP A 101 20.10 6.73 -10.25
N PHE A 102 21.08 6.03 -10.84
CA PHE A 102 21.12 4.56 -10.81
C PHE A 102 21.10 4.01 -9.38
N ILE A 103 21.94 4.53 -8.48
CA ILE A 103 22.01 4.08 -7.09
C ILE A 103 20.69 4.35 -6.38
N THR A 104 20.16 5.57 -6.53
CA THR A 104 18.92 5.99 -5.87
C THR A 104 17.74 5.12 -6.32
N TYR A 105 17.54 4.95 -7.62
CA TYR A 105 16.44 4.15 -8.15
C TYR A 105 16.59 2.65 -7.83
N SER A 106 17.81 2.11 -7.89
CA SER A 106 18.06 0.72 -7.49
C SER A 106 17.69 0.50 -6.01
N MET A 107 18.07 1.43 -5.14
CA MET A 107 17.71 1.38 -3.72
C MET A 107 16.19 1.45 -3.54
N CYS A 108 15.48 2.33 -4.25
CA CYS A 108 14.02 2.42 -4.19
C CYS A 108 13.33 1.10 -4.61
N VAL A 109 13.76 0.46 -5.70
CA VAL A 109 13.19 -0.82 -6.15
C VAL A 109 13.48 -1.93 -5.13
N ILE A 110 14.70 -1.99 -4.59
CA ILE A 110 15.07 -2.96 -3.55
C ILE A 110 14.21 -2.75 -2.30
N ILE A 111 14.08 -1.52 -1.81
CA ILE A 111 13.25 -1.18 -0.65
C ILE A 111 11.78 -1.57 -0.89
N ASN A 112 11.24 -1.31 -2.09
CA ASN A 112 9.88 -1.72 -2.45
C ASN A 112 9.72 -3.24 -2.39
N CYS A 113 10.68 -3.99 -2.90
CA CYS A 113 10.69 -5.45 -2.83
C CYS A 113 10.73 -5.96 -1.39
N LEU A 114 11.66 -5.46 -0.58
CA LEU A 114 11.79 -5.81 0.84
C LEU A 114 10.51 -5.48 1.61
N THR A 115 9.88 -4.35 1.32
CA THR A 115 8.61 -3.96 1.93
C THR A 115 7.49 -4.93 1.53
N CYS A 116 7.38 -5.31 0.26
CA CYS A 116 6.39 -6.30 -0.19
C CYS A 116 6.56 -7.66 0.49
N ILE A 117 7.79 -8.07 0.79
CA ILE A 117 8.10 -9.34 1.44
C ILE A 117 7.84 -9.25 2.95
N PHE A 118 8.53 -8.34 3.64
CA PHE A 118 8.57 -8.29 5.10
C PHE A 118 7.34 -7.61 5.72
N GLN A 119 6.72 -6.65 5.03
CA GLN A 119 5.58 -5.90 5.56
C GLN A 119 4.23 -6.47 5.13
N SER A 120 4.17 -7.51 4.28
CA SER A 120 2.91 -8.09 3.79
C SER A 120 1.92 -8.42 4.91
N LYS A 121 2.39 -9.04 6.01
CA LYS A 121 1.56 -9.32 7.21
C LYS A 121 1.06 -8.04 7.88
N ASN A 122 1.89 -7.01 7.97
CA ASN A 122 1.50 -5.74 8.58
C ASN A 122 0.46 -5.00 7.73
N PHE A 123 0.56 -5.07 6.39
CA PHE A 123 -0.48 -4.55 5.49
C PHE A 123 -1.81 -5.28 5.69
N VAL A 124 -1.82 -6.61 5.79
CA VAL A 124 -3.04 -7.37 6.08
C VAL A 124 -3.65 -6.93 7.41
N HIS A 125 -2.84 -6.82 8.47
CA HIS A 125 -3.32 -6.35 9.78
C HIS A 125 -3.85 -4.91 9.74
N LEU A 126 -3.18 -4.01 9.03
CA LEU A 126 -3.62 -2.63 8.82
C LEU A 126 -5.02 -2.61 8.19
N LEU A 127 -5.22 -3.42 7.15
CA LEU A 127 -6.48 -3.49 6.40
C LEU A 127 -7.62 -4.04 7.24
N LEU A 128 -7.37 -5.10 8.02
CA LEU A 128 -8.37 -5.64 8.94
C LEU A 128 -8.73 -4.63 10.04
N LYS A 129 -7.76 -3.86 10.55
CA LYS A 129 -8.02 -2.81 11.56
C LYS A 129 -8.75 -1.60 10.98
N ILE A 130 -8.48 -1.26 9.73
CA ILE A 130 -9.22 -0.25 8.99
C ILE A 130 -10.66 -0.69 8.77
N GLN A 131 -10.88 -1.93 8.35
CA GLN A 131 -12.22 -2.49 8.21
C GLN A 131 -12.98 -2.47 9.52
N GLU A 132 -12.36 -2.91 10.62
CA GLU A 132 -12.97 -2.86 11.94
C GLU A 132 -13.36 -1.43 12.34
N SER A 133 -12.48 -0.45 12.09
CA SER A 133 -12.78 0.96 12.31
C SER A 133 -13.92 1.45 11.43
N HIS A 134 -13.95 1.03 10.16
CA HIS A 134 -14.98 1.41 9.19
C HIS A 134 -16.36 0.88 9.58
N ARG A 135 -16.48 -0.40 9.94
CA ARG A 135 -17.75 -1.02 10.38
C ARG A 135 -18.39 -0.27 11.55
N ARG A 136 -17.57 0.27 12.43
CA ARG A 136 -18.04 0.94 13.66
C ARG A 136 -18.25 2.44 13.49
N LEU A 137 -17.54 3.07 12.55
CA LEU A 137 -17.61 4.50 12.23
C LEU A 137 -17.99 4.67 10.76
N TYR A 138 -19.18 4.20 10.40
CA TYR A 138 -19.69 4.40 9.05
C TYR A 138 -19.90 5.90 8.77
N SER A 139 -19.61 6.32 7.54
CA SER A 139 -19.82 7.71 7.12
C SER A 139 -20.18 7.73 5.65
N GLU A 140 -21.19 8.52 5.29
CA GLU A 140 -21.62 8.75 3.91
C GLU A 140 -20.48 9.30 3.03
N LYS A 141 -19.54 10.05 3.63
CA LYS A 141 -18.33 10.56 2.96
C LYS A 141 -17.45 9.45 2.39
N PHE A 142 -17.62 8.21 2.84
CA PHE A 142 -16.87 7.06 2.36
C PHE A 142 -17.01 6.83 0.86
N GLN A 143 -18.24 6.90 0.32
CA GLN A 143 -18.46 6.65 -1.11
C GLN A 143 -17.78 7.71 -1.97
N SER A 144 -17.84 8.98 -1.54
CA SER A 144 -17.10 10.07 -2.19
C SER A 144 -15.59 9.85 -2.11
N PHE A 145 -15.08 9.34 -0.98
CA PHE A 145 -13.66 9.00 -0.82
C PHE A 145 -13.20 7.90 -1.79
N VAL A 146 -14.01 6.85 -1.98
CA VAL A 146 -13.72 5.78 -2.96
C VAL A 146 -13.67 6.34 -4.39
N LYS A 147 -14.64 7.18 -4.77
CA LYS A 147 -14.64 7.85 -6.09
C LYS A 147 -13.40 8.72 -6.29
N LEU A 148 -12.99 9.48 -5.27
CA LEU A 148 -11.77 10.30 -5.33
C LEU A 148 -10.51 9.44 -5.49
N ASN A 149 -10.43 8.25 -4.87
CA ASN A 149 -9.28 7.37 -5.06
C ASN A 149 -9.12 6.97 -6.53
N TRP A 150 -10.22 6.63 -7.22
CA TRP A 150 -10.22 6.36 -8.65
C TRP A 150 -9.74 7.55 -9.48
N VAL A 151 -10.28 8.73 -9.22
CA VAL A 151 -9.90 9.96 -9.94
C VAL A 151 -8.39 10.21 -9.84
N PHE A 152 -7.81 10.09 -8.65
CA PHE A 152 -6.37 10.32 -8.47
C PHE A 152 -5.51 9.24 -9.14
N CYS A 153 -5.96 7.98 -9.12
CA CYS A 153 -5.29 6.90 -9.83
C CYS A 153 -5.28 7.17 -11.35
N VAL A 154 -6.42 7.57 -11.93
CA VAL A 154 -6.54 7.90 -13.35
C VAL A 154 -5.68 9.11 -13.71
N ILE A 155 -5.72 10.18 -12.92
CA ILE A 155 -4.89 11.38 -13.13
C ILE A 155 -3.40 11.00 -13.14
N LEU A 156 -2.95 10.18 -12.18
CA LEU A 156 -1.56 9.77 -12.11
C LEU A 156 -1.16 8.91 -13.31
N VAL A 157 -2.00 7.98 -13.76
CA VAL A 157 -1.76 7.20 -14.98
C VAL A 157 -1.65 8.10 -16.22
N ILE A 158 -2.56 9.07 -16.39
CA ILE A 158 -2.53 10.01 -17.51
C ILE A 158 -1.24 10.85 -17.47
N TYR A 159 -0.85 11.32 -16.28
CA TYR A 159 0.38 12.07 -16.09
C TYR A 159 1.61 11.26 -16.52
N GLN A 160 1.69 9.98 -16.11
CA GLN A 160 2.78 9.07 -16.46
C GLN A 160 2.83 8.78 -17.96
N ILE A 161 1.68 8.58 -18.61
CA ILE A 161 1.62 8.39 -20.07
C ILE A 161 2.12 9.65 -20.79
N LYS A 162 1.69 10.84 -20.34
CA LYS A 162 2.15 12.11 -20.91
C LYS A 162 3.67 12.26 -20.79
N GLU A 163 4.22 11.98 -19.62
CA GLU A 163 5.65 12.06 -19.36
C GLU A 163 6.44 11.08 -20.25
N ALA A 164 5.96 9.84 -20.38
CA ALA A 164 6.55 8.84 -21.27
C ALA A 164 6.58 9.30 -22.74
N ILE A 165 5.49 9.93 -23.22
CA ILE A 165 5.42 10.47 -24.59
C ILE A 165 6.42 11.62 -24.78
N ILE A 166 6.50 12.56 -23.82
CA ILE A 166 7.44 13.69 -23.89
C ILE A 166 8.88 13.20 -23.93
N ILE A 167 9.25 12.27 -23.05
CA ILE A 167 10.60 11.69 -23.03
C ILE A 167 10.88 10.98 -24.37
N HIS A 168 9.92 10.20 -24.89
CA HIS A 168 10.11 9.51 -26.17
C HIS A 168 10.34 10.50 -27.34
N VAL A 169 9.56 11.59 -27.41
CA VAL A 169 9.67 12.59 -28.48
C VAL A 169 10.94 13.43 -28.35
N LEU A 170 11.39 13.76 -27.14
CA LEU A 170 12.60 14.58 -26.95
C LEU A 170 13.90 13.80 -27.15
N TYR A 171 13.91 12.50 -26.80
CA TYR A 171 15.10 11.66 -26.84
C TYR A 171 15.10 10.66 -28.02
N LEU A 172 14.58 11.10 -29.18
CA LEU A 172 14.26 10.39 -30.44
C LEU A 172 15.22 9.28 -30.96
N ASN A 173 16.40 9.08 -30.37
CA ASN A 173 17.37 8.05 -30.73
C ASN A 173 17.60 6.97 -29.63
N GLY A 174 16.84 7.00 -28.54
CA GLY A 174 16.95 6.03 -27.44
C GLY A 174 16.18 4.73 -27.69
N ASN A 175 16.61 3.65 -27.03
CA ASN A 175 15.86 2.39 -27.01
C ASN A 175 14.53 2.57 -26.26
N MET A 176 13.43 2.71 -27.01
CA MET A 176 12.08 2.96 -26.52
C MET A 176 11.66 2.00 -25.39
N ILE A 177 12.04 0.72 -25.48
CA ILE A 177 11.68 -0.30 -24.49
C ILE A 177 12.33 0.01 -23.15
N VAL A 178 13.61 0.38 -23.16
CA VAL A 178 14.37 0.67 -21.94
C VAL A 178 13.83 1.93 -21.26
N THR A 179 13.58 2.99 -22.04
CA THR A 179 12.97 4.22 -21.52
C THR A 179 11.58 3.97 -20.93
N ALA A 180 10.73 3.20 -21.61
CA ALA A 180 9.41 2.85 -21.11
C ALA A 180 9.46 2.03 -19.81
N MET A 181 10.39 1.06 -19.73
CA MET A 181 10.60 0.26 -18.51
C MET A 181 11.10 1.12 -17.35
N THR A 182 12.03 2.04 -17.59
CA THR A 182 12.49 3.00 -16.57
C THR A 182 11.35 3.87 -16.07
N GLN A 183 10.54 4.47 -16.96
CA GLN A 183 9.40 5.30 -16.56
C GLN A 183 8.36 4.50 -15.76
N TYR A 184 8.10 3.27 -16.20
CA TYR A 184 7.20 2.37 -15.51
C TYR A 184 7.60 2.16 -14.04
N LEU A 185 8.90 2.02 -13.78
CA LEU A 185 9.42 1.79 -12.44
C LEU A 185 9.39 3.05 -11.58
N LEU A 186 9.69 4.21 -12.18
CA LEU A 186 9.53 5.52 -11.53
C LEU A 186 8.09 5.71 -11.05
N SER A 187 7.13 5.38 -11.90
CA SER A 187 5.71 5.48 -11.57
C SER A 187 5.34 4.66 -10.33
N SER A 188 6.03 3.53 -10.07
CA SER A 188 5.76 2.70 -8.91
C SER A 188 6.02 3.41 -7.57
N ILE A 189 6.98 4.34 -7.55
CA ILE A 189 7.28 5.17 -6.38
C ILE A 189 6.13 6.16 -6.16
N ASP A 190 5.71 6.85 -7.21
CA ASP A 190 4.60 7.80 -7.15
C ASP A 190 3.30 7.14 -6.69
N PHE A 191 3.02 5.93 -7.18
CA PHE A 191 1.87 5.16 -6.73
C PHE A 191 1.98 4.73 -5.26
N ASN A 192 3.18 4.36 -4.79
CA ASN A 192 3.39 4.04 -3.38
C ASN A 192 3.13 5.25 -2.47
N ILE A 193 3.61 6.43 -2.86
CA ILE A 193 3.37 7.69 -2.16
C ILE A 193 1.87 8.04 -2.17
N LEU A 194 1.23 7.96 -3.34
CA LEU A 194 -0.22 8.19 -3.47
C LEU A 194 -1.01 7.27 -2.55
N ILE A 195 -0.70 5.97 -2.55
CA ILE A 195 -1.33 4.98 -1.69
C ILE A 195 -1.14 5.35 -0.22
N ALA A 196 0.07 5.74 0.20
CA ALA A 196 0.35 6.17 1.57
C ALA A 196 -0.48 7.40 1.98
N ILE A 197 -0.53 8.43 1.12
CA ILE A 197 -1.33 9.65 1.35
C ILE A 197 -2.80 9.29 1.51
N ARG A 198 -3.34 8.43 0.63
CA ARG A 198 -4.75 8.03 0.69
C ARG A 198 -5.06 7.21 1.92
N TRP A 199 -4.19 6.31 2.33
CA TRP A 199 -4.37 5.60 3.60
C TRP A 199 -4.39 6.54 4.80
N MET A 200 -3.47 7.50 4.84
CA MET A 200 -3.44 8.50 5.91
C MET A 200 -4.73 9.34 5.94
N GLN A 201 -5.18 9.83 4.78
CA GLN A 201 -6.43 10.58 4.66
C GLN A 201 -7.65 9.76 5.10
N PHE A 202 -7.68 8.46 4.80
CA PHE A 202 -8.75 7.57 5.25
C PHE A 202 -8.76 7.43 6.78
N ILE A 203 -7.60 7.23 7.41
CA ILE A 203 -7.49 7.13 8.87
C ILE A 203 -7.92 8.46 9.52
N ASN A 204 -7.47 9.60 8.97
CA ASN A 204 -7.90 10.93 9.42
C ASN A 204 -9.42 11.11 9.32
N LEU A 205 -10.04 10.69 8.22
CA LEU A 205 -11.50 10.75 8.06
C LEU A 205 -12.22 9.96 9.16
N LYS A 206 -11.69 8.79 9.55
CA LYS A 206 -12.27 8.00 10.66
C LYS A 206 -12.06 8.69 12.01
N PHE A 207 -10.92 9.34 12.21
CA PHE A 207 -10.66 10.14 13.41
C PHE A 207 -11.63 11.34 13.52
N GLU A 208 -11.91 12.04 12.43
CA GLU A 208 -12.89 13.13 12.39
C GLU A 208 -14.32 12.67 12.74
N VAL A 209 -14.73 11.52 12.20
CA VAL A 209 -16.05 10.92 12.51
C VAL A 209 -16.13 10.57 14.00
N TRP A 210 -15.08 9.95 14.55
CA TRP A 210 -14.99 9.64 15.97
C TRP A 210 -15.05 10.91 16.84
N LEU A 211 -14.32 11.97 16.48
CA LEU A 211 -14.36 13.25 17.19
C LEU A 211 -15.76 13.88 17.18
N LYS A 212 -16.49 13.77 16.06
CA LYS A 212 -17.86 14.26 15.96
C LYS A 212 -18.80 13.48 16.90
N GLU A 213 -18.71 12.16 16.90
CA GLU A 213 -19.48 11.31 17.84
C GLU A 213 -19.13 11.66 19.29
N PHE A 214 -17.84 11.83 19.60
CA PHE A 214 -17.37 12.21 20.93
C PHE A 214 -17.99 13.51 21.44
N ARG A 215 -18.01 14.56 20.61
CA ARG A 215 -18.62 15.85 20.96
C ARG A 215 -20.12 15.74 21.22
N ILE A 216 -20.83 14.93 20.42
CA ILE A 216 -22.26 14.71 20.64
C ILE A 216 -22.47 14.06 22.01
N TYR A 217 -21.67 13.06 22.37
CA TYR A 217 -21.77 12.39 23.66
C TYR A 217 -21.43 13.31 24.84
N THR A 218 -20.39 14.15 24.74
CA THR A 218 -20.03 15.07 25.83
C THR A 218 -21.08 16.18 26.03
N ASN A 219 -21.82 16.56 24.98
CA ASN A 219 -22.83 17.61 25.06
C ASN A 219 -24.17 17.12 25.63
N ILE A 220 -24.48 15.82 25.49
CA ILE A 220 -25.66 15.22 26.12
C ILE A 220 -25.34 15.08 27.61
N LYS A 221 -25.83 16.03 28.42
CA LYS A 221 -25.63 16.08 29.88
C LYS A 221 -25.89 14.71 30.51
N GLU A 222 -25.05 14.34 31.48
CA GLU A 222 -25.13 13.13 32.31
C GLU A 222 -26.53 12.85 32.88
N SER A 223 -27.36 13.89 33.04
CA SER A 223 -28.72 13.78 33.60
C SER A 223 -29.70 12.94 32.78
N SER A 224 -29.43 12.64 31.51
CA SER A 224 -30.37 11.90 30.64
C SER A 224 -30.02 10.41 30.47
N TYR A 225 -28.82 9.97 30.85
CA TYR A 225 -28.37 8.59 30.65
C TYR A 225 -28.00 7.98 32.00
N GLY A 226 -28.70 6.92 32.41
CA GLY A 226 -28.35 6.18 33.63
C GLY A 226 -26.88 5.73 33.65
N ARG A 227 -26.27 5.68 34.84
CA ARG A 227 -24.84 5.44 35.07
C ARG A 227 -24.25 4.28 34.24
N LEU A 228 -24.94 3.15 34.15
CA LEU A 228 -24.49 1.97 33.39
C LEU A 228 -24.35 2.25 31.88
N LYS A 229 -25.24 3.06 31.31
CA LYS A 229 -25.23 3.38 29.89
C LYS A 229 -24.08 4.34 29.55
N SER A 230 -23.75 5.25 30.45
CA SER A 230 -22.57 6.13 30.35
C SER A 230 -21.27 5.30 30.30
N GLU A 231 -21.09 4.35 31.22
CA GLU A 231 -19.88 3.51 31.27
C GLU A 231 -19.67 2.70 29.98
N LEU A 232 -20.73 2.05 29.47
CA LEU A 232 -20.64 1.27 28.23
C LEU A 232 -20.29 2.15 27.02
N MET A 233 -20.80 3.39 26.99
CA MET A 233 -20.46 4.38 25.97
C MET A 233 -18.99 4.79 26.04
N TRP A 234 -18.48 5.16 27.22
CA TRP A 234 -17.07 5.49 27.40
C TRP A 234 -16.15 4.36 26.98
N LYS A 235 -16.48 3.13 27.37
CA LYS A 235 -15.75 1.91 26.95
C LYS A 235 -15.73 1.76 25.43
N ARG A 236 -16.86 2.01 24.75
CA ARG A 236 -16.93 2.00 23.28
C ARG A 236 -16.07 3.10 22.66
N MET A 237 -16.13 4.34 23.16
CA MET A 237 -15.36 5.46 22.62
C MET A 237 -13.85 5.26 22.78
N TYR A 238 -13.42 4.79 23.95
CA TYR A 238 -12.03 4.43 24.20
C TYR A 238 -11.55 3.31 23.28
N HIS A 239 -12.36 2.26 23.09
CA HIS A 239 -12.03 1.20 22.15
C HIS A 239 -11.88 1.72 20.73
N MET A 240 -12.76 2.61 20.27
CA MET A 240 -12.66 3.20 18.92
C MET A 240 -11.38 4.01 18.74
N TYR A 241 -11.07 4.87 19.70
CA TYR A 241 -9.81 5.60 19.72
C TYR A 241 -8.60 4.66 19.66
N SER A 242 -8.59 3.60 20.49
CA SER A 242 -7.53 2.60 20.49
C SER A 242 -7.37 1.91 19.11
N CYS A 243 -8.48 1.60 18.43
CA CYS A 243 -8.43 1.03 17.07
C CYS A 243 -7.81 2.00 16.05
N ILE A 244 -8.20 3.28 16.08
CA ILE A 244 -7.67 4.31 15.18
C ILE A 244 -6.17 4.51 15.43
N THR A 245 -5.75 4.65 16.69
CA THR A 245 -4.33 4.79 17.06
C THR A 245 -3.50 3.58 16.63
N LYS A 246 -4.05 2.36 16.76
CA LYS A 246 -3.42 1.14 16.23
C LYS A 246 -3.28 1.18 14.70
N CYS A 247 -4.27 1.73 13.98
CA CYS A 247 -4.15 1.93 12.53
C CYS A 247 -2.99 2.87 12.17
N TYR A 248 -2.85 4.00 12.86
CA TYR A 248 -1.70 4.91 12.64
C TYR A 248 -0.35 4.22 12.90
N ASN A 249 -0.24 3.45 13.98
CA ASN A 249 0.99 2.73 14.30
C ASN A 249 1.34 1.68 13.25
N LEU A 250 0.34 0.92 12.78
CA LEU A 250 0.51 -0.06 11.71
C LEU A 250 0.84 0.63 10.37
N PHE A 251 0.20 1.76 10.08
CA PHE A 251 0.50 2.57 8.91
C PHE A 251 1.96 3.05 8.93
N LYS A 252 2.39 3.68 10.02
CA LYS A 252 3.78 4.14 10.20
C LYS A 252 4.76 3.00 9.98
N LYS A 253 4.56 1.86 10.65
CA LYS A 253 5.42 0.67 10.50
C LYS A 253 5.49 0.15 9.06
N SER A 254 4.38 0.22 8.33
CA SER A 254 4.28 -0.33 6.96
C SER A 254 4.82 0.61 5.89
N PHE A 255 4.80 1.93 6.12
CA PHE A 255 5.19 2.93 5.12
C PHE A 255 6.49 3.70 5.44
N GLN A 256 7.02 3.65 6.67
CA GLN A 256 8.24 4.40 7.08
C GLN A 256 9.49 4.14 6.25
N TYR A 257 9.55 3.02 5.52
CA TYR A 257 10.68 2.67 4.67
C TYR A 257 10.45 3.07 3.22
N VAL A 258 9.20 3.26 2.81
CA VAL A 258 8.79 3.49 1.42
C VAL A 258 8.58 4.98 1.13
N VAL A 259 8.17 5.74 2.14
CA VAL A 259 7.90 7.19 2.10
C VAL A 259 8.74 7.86 3.16
#